data_AF-H0QK97-F1
#
_entry.id   AF-H0QK97-F1
#
_cell.length_a   1.000
_cell.length_b   1.000
_cell.length_c   1.000
_cell.angle_alpha   90.00
_cell.angle_beta   90.00
_cell.angle_gamma   90.00
#
_symmetry.space_group_name_H-M   'P 1'
#
loop_
_entity.id
_entity.type
_entity.pdbx_description
1 polymer ?
#
loop_
_entity_poly.entity_id
_entity_poly.type
_entity_poly.pdbx_seq_one_letter_code
_entity_poly.pdbx_strand_id
1 'polypeptide(L)'
;MPTAFIPFTMCATVRDDHRRSFRTDLERLTSAHRGWAPLDVLKSTNTKALLRGAIPQGVHTATDAGLARYLQDRLAADTDIHLDLTVSIER
;
A
#
# COMPACT_ATOMS: atom_id res chain seq x y z
N MET A 1 23.19 -1.50 -12.40
CA MET A 1 23.10 -0.33 -11.51
C MET A 1 22.26 -0.73 -10.31
N PRO A 2 22.58 -0.29 -9.07
CA PRO A 2 21.69 -0.51 -7.94
C PRO A 2 20.39 0.24 -8.21
N THR A 3 19.28 -0.48 -8.24
CA THR A 3 17.95 0.13 -8.31
C THR A 3 17.72 0.82 -6.97
N ALA A 4 17.72 2.15 -6.96
CA ALA A 4 17.34 2.90 -5.77
C ALA A 4 15.89 2.58 -5.43
N PHE A 5 15.58 2.38 -4.15
CA PHE A 5 14.21 2.16 -3.69
C PHE A 5 13.66 3.45 -3.11
N ILE A 6 12.42 3.80 -3.45
CA ILE A 6 11.74 4.97 -2.90
C ILE A 6 10.81 4.50 -1.78
N PRO A 7 11.03 4.96 -0.53
CA PRO A 7 10.10 4.68 0.56
C PRO A 7 8.79 5.45 0.34
N PHE A 8 7.68 4.84 0.74
CA PHE A 8 6.38 5.50 0.75
C PHE A 8 5.58 5.06 1.97
N THR A 9 4.59 5.88 2.33
CA THR A 9 3.62 5.57 3.37
C THR A 9 2.25 5.36 2.72
N MET A 10 1.45 4.47 3.29
CA MET A 10 0.11 4.20 2.80
C MET A 10 -0.84 4.07 3.97
N CYS A 11 -2.00 4.69 3.86
CA CYS A 11 -3.08 4.56 4.81
C CYS A 11 -4.12 3.62 4.22
N ALA A 12 -4.32 2.48 4.86
CA ALA A 12 -5.43 1.60 4.61
C ALA A 12 -6.56 1.89 5.60
N THR A 13 -7.74 2.24 5.09
CA THR A 13 -8.95 2.44 5.87
C THR A 13 -9.96 1.36 5.50
N VAL A 14 -10.68 0.84 6.49
CA VAL A 14 -11.72 -0.14 6.24
C VAL A 14 -12.89 0.51 5.48
N ARG A 15 -13.44 -0.19 4.49
CA ARG A 15 -14.75 0.16 3.92
C ARG A 15 -15.85 -0.13 4.92
N ASP A 16 -16.89 0.71 4.93
CA ASP A 16 -18.09 0.42 5.71
C ASP A 16 -18.61 -0.99 5.35
N ASP A 17 -19.01 -1.75 6.38
CA ASP A 17 -19.43 -3.16 6.35
C ASP A 17 -18.30 -4.24 6.36
N HIS A 18 -17.03 -3.91 6.11
CA HIS A 18 -15.94 -4.91 6.02
C HIS A 18 -15.00 -4.99 7.24
N ARG A 19 -15.41 -4.45 8.40
CA ARG A 19 -14.60 -4.45 9.65
C ARG A 19 -14.13 -5.82 10.13
N ARG A 20 -14.89 -6.90 9.87
CA ARG A 20 -14.50 -8.25 10.28
C ARG A 20 -13.33 -8.79 9.46
N SER A 21 -13.21 -8.36 8.20
CA SER A 21 -12.15 -8.81 7.29
C SER A 21 -10.93 -7.90 7.30
N PHE A 22 -11.02 -6.71 7.90
CA PHE A 22 -9.94 -5.70 7.91
C PHE A 22 -8.57 -6.27 8.28
N ARG A 23 -8.48 -7.09 9.34
CA ARG A 23 -7.21 -7.67 9.77
C ARG A 23 -6.66 -8.68 8.76
N THR A 24 -7.52 -9.54 8.24
CA THR A 24 -7.17 -10.51 7.21
C THR A 24 -6.72 -9.83 5.92
N ASP A 25 -7.41 -8.76 5.51
CA ASP A 25 -7.04 -7.98 4.33
C ASP A 25 -5.70 -7.27 4.54
N LEU A 26 -5.44 -6.76 5.75
CA LEU A 26 -4.16 -6.16 6.10
C LEU A 26 -3.02 -7.20 6.08
N GLU A 27 -3.24 -8.40 6.62
CA GLU A 27 -2.27 -9.50 6.59
C GLU A 27 -1.99 -9.96 5.14
N ARG A 28 -3.02 -10.03 4.29
CA ARG A 28 -2.89 -10.32 2.86
C ARG A 28 -2.11 -9.24 2.13
N LEU A 29 -2.31 -7.99 2.50
CA LEU A 29 -1.62 -6.84 1.93
C LEU A 29 -0.12 -6.84 2.31
N THR A 30 0.23 -7.22 3.55
CA THR A 30 1.63 -7.31 4.01
C THR A 30 2.29 -8.66 3.72
N SER A 31 1.53 -9.64 3.25
CA SER A 31 2.07 -10.93 2.84
C SER A 31 3.01 -10.74 1.64
N ALA A 32 4.20 -11.34 1.73
CA ALA A 32 5.23 -11.34 0.68
C ALA A 32 4.76 -11.90 -0.67
N HIS A 33 3.53 -12.42 -0.77
CA HIS A 33 2.90 -12.85 -2.02
C HIS A 33 2.52 -11.69 -2.95
N ARG A 34 2.50 -10.44 -2.46
CA ARG A 34 2.32 -9.25 -3.27
C ARG A 34 3.63 -8.88 -3.96
N GLY A 35 3.95 -9.58 -5.05
CA GLY A 35 5.24 -9.50 -5.77
C GLY A 35 5.63 -8.13 -6.37
N TRP A 36 4.97 -7.04 -5.99
CA TRP A 36 5.24 -5.68 -6.48
C TRP A 36 5.90 -4.77 -5.43
N ALA A 37 5.74 -5.02 -4.12
CA ALA A 37 6.47 -4.28 -3.07
C ALA A 37 6.40 -4.98 -1.69
N PRO A 38 7.48 -4.99 -0.90
CA PRO A 38 7.36 -5.25 0.53
C PRO A 38 6.55 -4.14 1.21
N LEU A 39 5.60 -4.54 2.06
CA LEU A 39 4.77 -3.65 2.88
C LEU A 39 4.86 -4.08 4.35
N ASP A 40 5.27 -3.14 5.20
CA ASP A 40 5.35 -3.31 6.65
C ASP A 40 4.27 -2.48 7.33
N VAL A 41 3.59 -3.05 8.33
CA VAL A 41 2.62 -2.29 9.13
C VAL A 41 3.35 -1.44 10.17
N LEU A 42 3.26 -0.11 10.06
CA LEU A 42 3.79 0.81 11.07
C LEU A 42 2.83 0.98 12.25
N LYS A 43 1.54 1.11 11.94
CA LYS A 43 0.50 1.33 12.94
C LYS A 43 -0.79 0.70 12.46
N SER A 44 -1.53 0.03 13.33
CA SER A 44 -2.85 -0.50 12.98
C SER A 44 -3.82 -0.26 14.12
N THR A 45 -5.06 0.03 13.74
CA THR A 45 -6.23 0.15 14.60
C THR A 45 -7.31 -0.77 14.05
N ASN A 46 -8.50 -0.77 14.65
CA ASN A 46 -9.60 -1.61 14.18
C ASN A 46 -10.20 -1.18 12.83
N THR A 47 -9.86 0.01 12.34
CA THR A 47 -10.47 0.60 11.13
C THR A 47 -9.46 1.28 10.20
N LYS A 48 -8.23 1.48 10.65
CA LYS A 48 -7.16 2.17 9.91
C LYS A 48 -5.82 1.53 10.18
N ALA A 49 -5.01 1.38 9.16
CA ALA A 49 -3.63 0.94 9.25
C ALA A 49 -2.73 1.86 8.42
N LEU A 50 -1.60 2.21 8.99
CA LEU A 50 -0.49 2.89 8.33
C LEU A 50 0.54 1.83 7.95
N LEU A 51 0.86 1.76 6.67
CA LEU A 51 1.85 0.86 6.10
C LEU A 51 3.01 1.66 5.53
N ARG A 52 4.20 1.08 5.59
CA ARG A 52 5.39 1.57 4.91
C ARG A 52 5.79 0.57 3.86
N GLY A 53 6.11 1.05 2.67
CA GLY A 53 6.68 0.21 1.63
C GLY A 53 7.88 0.84 0.97
N ALA A 54 8.52 0.08 0.11
CA ALA A 54 9.59 0.55 -0.74
C ALA A 54 9.42 -0.06 -2.14
N ILE A 55 9.45 0.77 -3.19
CA ILE A 55 9.42 0.27 -4.57
C ILE A 55 10.66 0.71 -5.35
N PRO A 56 11.09 -0.08 -6.35
CA PRO A 56 12.20 0.31 -7.22
C PRO A 56 11.90 1.62 -7.95
N GLN A 57 12.90 2.51 -8.00
CA GLN A 57 12.84 3.76 -8.75
C GLN A 57 12.66 3.45 -10.23
N GLY A 58 11.67 4.09 -10.84
CA GLY A 58 11.29 3.89 -12.23
C GLY A 58 10.52 5.09 -12.78
N VAL A 59 10.01 4.96 -14.01
CA VAL A 59 9.30 6.06 -14.70
C VAL A 59 8.06 6.53 -13.92
N HIS A 60 7.36 5.59 -13.28
CA HIS A 60 6.20 5.87 -12.44
C HIS A 60 6.57 6.50 -11.09
N THR A 61 7.84 6.47 -10.69
CA THR A 61 8.31 7.04 -9.41
C THR A 61 8.99 8.40 -9.59
N ALA A 62 8.93 8.98 -10.79
CA ALA A 62 9.57 10.26 -11.10
C ALA A 62 8.90 11.45 -10.38
N THR A 63 7.63 11.31 -10.03
CA THR A 63 6.87 12.30 -9.26
C THR A 63 6.07 11.61 -8.17
N ASP A 64 5.83 12.31 -7.07
CA ASP A 64 5.08 11.77 -5.95
C ASP A 64 3.63 11.46 -6.37
N ALA A 65 3.03 12.31 -7.21
CA ALA A 65 1.71 12.07 -7.77
C ALA A 65 1.67 10.84 -8.71
N GLY A 66 2.70 10.65 -9.55
CA GLY A 66 2.82 9.49 -10.42
C GLY A 66 2.97 8.19 -9.64
N LEU A 67 3.76 8.22 -8.57
CA LEU A 67 3.97 7.08 -7.69
C LEU A 67 2.69 6.73 -6.94
N ALA A 68 2.04 7.72 -6.34
CA ALA A 68 0.77 7.54 -5.65
C ALA A 68 -0.30 6.95 -6.59
N ARG A 69 -0.40 7.45 -7.82
CA ARG A 69 -1.33 6.93 -8.82
C ARG A 69 -1.00 5.51 -9.24
N TYR A 70 0.28 5.21 -9.52
CA TYR A 70 0.71 3.85 -9.85
C TYR A 70 0.38 2.84 -8.74
N LEU A 71 0.61 3.22 -7.49
CA LEU A 71 0.29 2.38 -6.34
C LEU A 71 -1.22 2.20 -6.18
N GLN A 72 -2.01 3.27 -6.32
CA GLN A 72 -3.48 3.20 -6.30
C GLN A 72 -4.02 2.30 -7.41
N ASP A 73 -3.52 2.43 -8.65
CA ASP A 73 -3.96 1.62 -9.79
C ASP A 73 -3.62 0.14 -9.58
N ARG A 74 -2.43 -0.17 -9.05
CA ARG A 74 -2.02 -1.55 -8.72
C ARG A 74 -2.90 -2.19 -7.65
N LEU A 75 -3.29 -1.42 -6.65
CA LEU A 75 -4.13 -1.88 -5.56
C LEU A 75 -5.59 -2.00 -5.97
N ALA A 76 -6.09 -1.08 -6.79
CA ALA A 76 -7.44 -1.15 -7.35
C ALA A 76 -7.62 -2.34 -8.30
N ALA A 77 -6.55 -2.74 -9.00
CA ALA A 77 -6.54 -3.97 -9.80
C ALA A 77 -6.60 -5.25 -8.95
N ASP A 78 -6.45 -5.14 -7.63
CA ASP A 78 -6.47 -6.27 -6.73
C ASP A 78 -7.84 -6.45 -6.07
N THR A 79 -8.60 -7.38 -6.63
CA THR A 79 -10.01 -7.64 -6.25
C THR A 79 -10.19 -8.31 -4.88
N ASP A 80 -9.12 -8.80 -4.26
CA ASP A 80 -9.19 -9.56 -3.00
C ASP A 80 -9.02 -8.68 -1.73
N ILE A 81 -8.97 -7.35 -1.89
CA ILE A 81 -8.84 -6.40 -0.77
C ILE A 81 -10.07 -5.50 -0.66
N HIS A 82 -10.69 -5.50 0.53
CA HIS A 82 -11.85 -4.67 0.84
C HIS A 82 -11.50 -3.42 1.66
N LEU A 83 -10.40 -2.76 1.30
CA LEU A 83 -9.85 -1.58 1.97
C LEU A 83 -9.90 -0.38 1.04
N ASP A 84 -10.26 0.79 1.57
CA ASP A 84 -9.98 2.07 0.91
C ASP A 84 -8.54 2.47 1.23
N LEU A 85 -7.74 2.61 0.18
CA LEU A 85 -6.31 2.86 0.30
C LEU A 85 -5.98 4.25 -0.19
N THR A 86 -5.35 5.05 0.66
CA THR A 86 -4.78 6.34 0.32
C THR A 86 -3.27 6.25 0.40
N VAL A 87 -2.59 6.53 -0.70
CA VAL A 87 -1.13 6.50 -0.76
C VAL A 87 -0.59 7.91 -0.60
N SER A 88 0.36 8.08 0.32
CA SER A 88 1.02 9.35 0.59
C SER A 88 2.53 9.16 0.67
N ILE A 89 3.29 9.98 -0.04
CA ILE A 89 4.74 9.88 0.00
C ILE A 89 5.24 10.85 1.05
N GLU A 90 5.74 10.29 2.15
CA GLU A 90 6.48 11.05 3.15
C GLU A 90 7.94 11.11 2.66
N ARG A 91 8.40 12.31 2.29
CA ARG A 91 9.80 12.58 1.93
C ARG A 91 10.63 12.90 3.16
#